data_AF-A0AAN9LIS2-F1
#
_entry.id   AF-A0AAN9LIS2-F1
#
_cell.length_a   1.000
_cell.length_b   1.000
_cell.length_c   1.000
_cell.angle_alpha   90.00
_cell.angle_beta   90.00
_cell.angle_gamma   90.00
#
_symmetry.space_group_name_H-M   'P 1'
#
loop_
_entity.id
_entity.type
_entity.pdbx_description
1 polymer ?
#
loop_
_entity_poly.entity_id
_entity_poly.type
_entity_poly.pdbx_seq_one_letter_code
_entity_poly.pdbx_strand_id
1 'polypeptide(L)'
;MFGAVAASAALGFSPLTHPTRVLVHKGVSNSTLPLSSHGHSFSLLSSTPMHFSSHKSSRRQPLFLAQVASSSAANAEYVEEPETNVKFQTCLNFPGCSNSLTLLGTGYREKVFAIVSVKVYAAGLYLDQHITSELNAWKGQSKDAIQGNSSLFQTIFQSSFEKSLQIILARNIDGKTFWEALSDAISPRIPASTTADEIALTIFRSVFLDRPLKKGTFIILTWLNPSKLLVSVSSNGLPSTVDATIESENVASALFNVFLGDNPVSPSLKASVAVGLSKALK
;
A
#
# COMPACT_ATOMS: atom_id res chain seq x y z
N MET A 1 -52.39 7.61 40.61
CA MET A 1 -52.41 7.73 42.10
C MET A 1 -51.06 7.20 42.60
N PHE A 2 -50.26 8.07 43.23
CA PHE A 2 -49.02 7.83 44.00
C PHE A 2 -47.85 7.12 43.26
N GLY A 3 -46.58 7.52 43.36
CA GLY A 3 -45.90 8.46 44.24
C GLY A 3 -44.41 8.06 44.26
N ALA A 4 -43.53 9.06 44.28
CA ALA A 4 -42.07 8.99 44.20
C ALA A 4 -41.38 8.20 45.33
N VAL A 5 -40.10 7.83 45.14
CA VAL A 5 -39.00 8.10 46.10
C VAL A 5 -37.66 8.15 45.34
N ALA A 6 -36.87 9.19 45.66
CA ALA A 6 -35.49 9.45 45.25
C ALA A 6 -34.49 9.00 46.34
N ALA A 7 -33.21 8.81 45.99
CA ALA A 7 -32.11 9.06 46.92
C ALA A 7 -30.77 9.31 46.20
N SER A 8 -30.18 10.47 46.48
CA SER A 8 -28.82 10.92 46.16
C SER A 8 -27.84 10.60 47.30
N ALA A 9 -26.56 10.41 46.96
CA ALA A 9 -25.36 10.86 47.70
C ALA A 9 -24.15 10.61 46.77
N ALA A 10 -23.43 11.58 46.20
CA ALA A 10 -22.60 12.66 46.76
C ALA A 10 -21.21 12.21 47.27
N LEU A 11 -20.20 12.59 46.47
CA LEU A 11 -18.88 13.18 46.81
C LEU A 11 -17.79 12.35 47.52
N GLY A 12 -16.64 12.29 46.86
CA GLY A 12 -15.31 12.10 47.46
C GLY A 12 -14.22 12.61 46.53
N PHE A 13 -13.61 13.75 46.87
CA PHE A 13 -12.52 14.42 46.17
C PHE A 13 -11.15 14.08 46.82
N SER A 14 -10.11 13.99 45.96
CA SER A 14 -8.68 14.33 46.20
C SER A 14 -7.77 13.37 47.01
N PRO A 15 -6.42 13.48 46.93
CA PRO A 15 -5.53 13.93 45.83
C PRO A 15 -4.21 13.10 45.65
N LEU A 16 -3.47 13.41 44.56
CA LEU A 16 -2.00 13.52 44.40
C LEU A 16 -1.06 12.35 44.79
N THR A 17 -0.33 11.80 43.82
CA THR A 17 1.14 11.56 43.92
C THR A 17 1.82 11.53 42.54
N HIS A 18 2.88 12.33 42.38
CA HIS A 18 3.86 12.26 41.29
C HIS A 18 4.78 11.03 41.45
N PRO A 19 5.48 10.61 40.38
CA PRO A 19 6.95 10.69 40.51
C PRO A 19 7.69 11.17 39.26
N THR A 20 8.59 12.12 39.52
CA THR A 20 10.03 12.07 39.22
C THR A 20 10.52 11.87 37.78
N ARG A 21 10.86 13.02 37.19
CA ARG A 21 11.81 13.26 36.10
C ARG A 21 13.19 12.65 36.42
N VAL A 22 13.64 11.70 35.60
CA VAL A 22 15.07 11.28 35.56
C VAL A 22 15.77 12.04 34.45
N LEU A 23 16.68 12.91 34.86
CA LEU A 23 17.61 13.66 34.02
C LEU A 23 18.89 12.81 33.89
N VAL A 24 19.18 12.27 32.70
CA VAL A 24 20.49 11.71 32.39
C VAL A 24 21.33 12.78 31.70
N HIS A 25 22.27 13.34 32.45
CA HIS A 25 23.44 14.02 31.91
C HIS A 25 24.33 12.97 31.20
N LYS A 26 24.68 13.21 29.93
CA LYS A 26 25.92 12.66 29.38
C LYS A 26 26.67 13.75 28.63
N GLY A 27 27.93 13.85 29.01
CA GLY A 27 28.78 15.02 28.81
C GLY A 27 29.21 15.27 27.38
N VAL A 28 29.49 16.54 27.16
CA VAL A 28 30.33 17.12 26.12
C VAL A 28 31.75 16.57 26.28
N SER A 29 32.37 16.14 25.18
CA SER A 29 33.82 16.19 25.02
C SER A 29 34.15 16.77 23.65
N ASN A 30 34.78 17.94 23.70
CA ASN A 30 35.40 18.62 22.57
C ASN A 30 36.63 17.84 22.08
N SER A 31 36.91 17.90 20.79
CA SER A 31 38.27 17.75 20.27
C SER A 31 38.46 18.69 19.09
N THR A 32 39.51 19.50 19.21
CA THR A 32 39.83 20.68 18.42
C THR A 32 41.08 20.36 17.59
N LEU A 33 40.98 20.45 16.25
CA LEU A 33 42.01 20.84 15.25
C LEU A 33 43.33 20.02 15.15
N PRO A 34 44.17 20.14 14.08
CA PRO A 34 44.12 21.12 12.99
C PRO A 34 44.28 20.60 11.54
N LEU A 35 43.98 21.57 10.68
CA LEU A 35 44.27 21.75 9.26
C LEU A 35 45.78 21.72 8.94
N SER A 36 46.18 21.10 7.83
CA SER A 36 47.35 21.58 7.06
C SER A 36 47.15 21.39 5.56
N SER A 37 47.26 22.52 4.87
CA SER A 37 47.32 22.72 3.42
C SER A 37 48.66 22.24 2.86
N HIS A 38 48.69 21.76 1.62
CA HIS A 38 49.76 22.05 0.66
C HIS A 38 49.17 21.96 -0.75
N GLY A 39 49.05 23.11 -1.42
CA GLY A 39 48.90 23.18 -2.86
C GLY A 39 50.26 23.40 -3.50
N HIS A 40 50.45 22.95 -4.73
CA HIS A 40 51.31 23.61 -5.73
C HIS A 40 50.81 23.24 -7.13
N SER A 41 51.09 24.14 -8.06
CA SER A 41 50.41 24.38 -9.32
C SER A 41 51.42 24.35 -10.48
N PHE A 42 50.91 24.36 -11.71
CA PHE A 42 51.56 24.60 -13.01
C PHE A 42 52.37 23.41 -13.59
N SER A 43 52.35 23.08 -14.89
CA SER A 43 52.39 23.97 -16.06
C SER A 43 51.86 23.32 -17.34
N LEU A 44 51.37 24.16 -18.26
CA LEU A 44 51.09 23.88 -19.68
C LEU A 44 52.38 23.98 -20.52
N LEU A 45 52.38 23.33 -21.69
CA LEU A 45 53.13 23.53 -22.96
C LEU A 45 53.34 22.14 -23.60
N SER A 46 53.35 21.88 -24.90
CA SER A 46 53.03 22.55 -26.16
C SER A 46 53.20 21.49 -27.25
N SER A 47 52.48 21.66 -28.36
CA SER A 47 52.41 20.82 -29.56
C SER A 47 53.70 20.69 -30.38
N THR A 48 53.88 19.57 -31.10
CA THR A 48 54.04 19.47 -32.59
C THR A 48 54.36 18.02 -33.07
N PRO A 49 54.21 17.70 -34.38
CA PRO A 49 53.73 16.40 -34.88
C PRO A 49 54.79 15.59 -35.68
N MET A 50 54.32 14.60 -36.46
CA MET A 50 54.97 13.66 -37.42
C MET A 50 54.91 12.22 -36.86
N HIS A 51 54.55 11.13 -37.54
CA HIS A 51 54.37 10.83 -38.96
C HIS A 51 53.61 9.48 -39.06
N PHE A 52 53.02 9.22 -40.23
CA PHE A 52 52.29 8.02 -40.64
C PHE A 52 53.06 6.69 -40.42
N SER A 53 52.35 5.64 -39.97
CA SER A 53 52.59 4.26 -40.42
C SER A 53 51.31 3.43 -40.29
N SER A 54 50.88 2.88 -41.44
CA SER A 54 49.72 2.02 -41.59
C SER A 54 50.13 0.56 -41.36
N HIS A 55 49.66 -0.05 -40.27
CA HIS A 55 49.69 -1.50 -40.10
C HIS A 55 48.27 -2.05 -39.96
N LYS A 56 47.91 -2.91 -40.92
CA LYS A 56 46.71 -3.73 -40.94
C LYS A 56 46.72 -4.68 -39.74
N SER A 57 45.67 -4.64 -38.93
CA SER A 57 45.37 -5.66 -37.93
C SER A 57 43.87 -5.97 -37.97
N SER A 58 43.58 -7.23 -38.26
CA SER A 58 42.25 -7.83 -38.35
C SER A 58 41.55 -7.77 -36.99
N ARG A 59 40.50 -6.95 -36.87
CA ARG A 59 39.65 -6.91 -35.67
C ARG A 59 38.32 -7.59 -35.97
N ARG A 60 38.17 -8.78 -35.39
CA ARG A 60 36.93 -9.56 -35.32
C ARG A 60 35.77 -8.67 -34.86
N GLN A 61 34.68 -8.69 -35.63
CA GLN A 61 33.41 -8.09 -35.26
C GLN A 61 32.90 -8.73 -33.96
N PRO A 62 32.49 -7.97 -32.94
CA PRO A 62 31.61 -8.53 -31.92
C PRO A 62 30.22 -8.62 -32.55
N LEU A 63 29.69 -9.84 -32.63
CA LEU A 63 28.26 -10.08 -32.81
C LEU A 63 27.55 -9.39 -31.64
N PHE A 64 27.00 -8.20 -31.90
CA PHE A 64 25.96 -7.63 -31.07
C PHE A 64 24.74 -8.55 -31.20
N LEU A 65 24.59 -9.46 -30.23
CA LEU A 65 23.29 -10.03 -29.90
C LEU A 65 22.43 -8.86 -29.46
N ALA A 66 21.64 -8.33 -30.39
CA ALA A 66 20.54 -7.44 -30.07
C ALA A 66 19.62 -8.25 -29.15
N GLN A 67 19.75 -8.00 -27.85
CA GLN A 67 18.84 -8.50 -26.86
C GLN A 67 17.50 -7.86 -27.19
N VAL A 68 16.63 -8.64 -27.85
CA VAL A 68 15.25 -8.26 -28.12
C VAL A 68 14.62 -8.09 -26.75
N ALA A 69 14.59 -6.84 -26.27
CA ALA A 69 13.66 -6.46 -25.23
C ALA A 69 12.30 -6.87 -25.77
N SER A 70 11.72 -7.91 -25.18
CA SER A 70 10.34 -8.29 -25.41
C SER A 70 9.49 -7.12 -24.96
N SER A 71 9.27 -6.18 -25.86
CA SER A 71 8.28 -5.15 -25.76
C SER A 71 6.94 -5.82 -26.01
N SER A 72 6.53 -6.70 -25.10
CA SER A 72 5.12 -6.98 -24.91
C SER A 72 4.50 -5.77 -24.21
N ALA A 73 4.54 -4.61 -24.88
CA ALA A 73 3.46 -3.65 -24.76
C ALA A 73 2.26 -4.30 -25.46
N ALA A 74 1.77 -5.40 -24.86
CA ALA A 74 0.43 -5.87 -25.08
C ALA A 74 -0.45 -4.65 -24.86
N ASN A 75 -1.37 -4.41 -25.78
CA ASN A 75 -2.31 -3.30 -25.71
C ASN A 75 -3.02 -3.39 -24.35
N ALA A 76 -2.52 -2.64 -23.37
CA ALA A 76 -2.94 -2.80 -21.99
C ALA A 76 -4.38 -2.35 -21.93
N GLU A 77 -5.28 -3.27 -21.62
CA GLU A 77 -6.68 -2.94 -21.46
C GLU A 77 -6.85 -2.25 -20.10
N TYR A 78 -7.62 -1.17 -20.09
CA TYR A 78 -7.88 -0.40 -18.88
C TYR A 78 -9.37 -0.35 -18.59
N VAL A 79 -9.70 -0.39 -17.30
CA VAL A 79 -11.00 -0.01 -16.76
C VAL A 79 -10.84 1.33 -16.07
N GLU A 80 -11.69 2.29 -16.41
CA GLU A 80 -11.73 3.59 -15.76
C GLU A 80 -12.72 3.56 -14.60
N GLU A 81 -12.30 4.04 -13.43
CA GLU A 81 -13.20 4.29 -12.30
C GLU A 81 -13.95 5.61 -12.58
N PRO A 82 -15.28 5.58 -12.73
CA PRO A 82 -16.05 6.67 -13.34
C PRO A 82 -16.05 7.96 -12.52
N GLU A 83 -15.93 7.88 -11.20
CA GLU A 83 -16.02 9.06 -10.36
C GLU A 83 -14.69 9.83 -10.30
N THR A 84 -13.56 9.15 -10.39
CA THR A 84 -12.23 9.78 -10.30
C THR A 84 -11.54 9.91 -11.65
N ASN A 85 -12.03 9.23 -12.70
CA ASN A 85 -11.39 9.06 -14.01
C ASN A 85 -10.01 8.36 -13.92
N VAL A 86 -9.73 7.67 -12.81
CA VAL A 86 -8.49 6.91 -12.64
C VAL A 86 -8.58 5.61 -13.41
N LYS A 87 -7.53 5.28 -14.16
CA LYS A 87 -7.47 4.08 -14.99
C LYS A 87 -6.68 2.96 -14.30
N PHE A 88 -7.26 1.76 -14.34
CA PHE A 88 -6.71 0.53 -13.79
C PHE A 88 -6.47 -0.45 -14.94
N GLN A 89 -5.27 -1.00 -15.06
CA GLN A 89 -5.01 -2.07 -16.04
C GLN A 89 -5.82 -3.31 -15.65
N THR A 90 -6.34 -4.06 -16.61
CA THR A 90 -7.13 -5.27 -16.34
C THR A 90 -6.29 -6.44 -15.83
N CYS A 91 -4.98 -6.43 -16.06
CA CYS A 91 -4.05 -7.47 -15.65
C CYS A 91 -2.69 -6.85 -15.26
N LEU A 92 -2.13 -7.22 -14.11
CA LEU A 92 -0.89 -6.65 -13.58
C LEU A 92 -0.05 -7.68 -12.80
N ASN A 93 1.27 -7.56 -12.92
CA ASN A 93 2.22 -8.20 -12.00
C ASN A 93 2.54 -7.23 -10.86
N PHE A 94 2.26 -7.61 -9.62
CA PHE A 94 2.58 -6.81 -8.44
C PHE A 94 3.90 -7.27 -7.80
N PRO A 95 4.63 -6.38 -7.10
CA PRO A 95 5.84 -6.78 -6.37
C PRO A 95 5.57 -7.93 -5.39
N GLY A 96 6.36 -9.00 -5.52
CA GLY A 96 6.27 -10.19 -4.67
C GLY A 96 5.22 -11.22 -5.10
N CYS A 97 4.40 -10.94 -6.12
CA CYS A 97 3.48 -11.91 -6.70
C CYS A 97 4.20 -12.85 -7.67
N SER A 98 3.79 -14.12 -7.64
CA SER A 98 4.24 -15.17 -8.54
C SER A 98 3.48 -15.15 -9.87
N ASN A 99 2.20 -14.74 -9.81
CA ASN A 99 1.30 -14.71 -10.96
C ASN A 99 0.85 -13.28 -11.27
N SER A 100 0.43 -13.07 -12.52
CA SER A 100 -0.28 -11.85 -12.89
C SER A 100 -1.69 -11.89 -12.32
N LEU A 101 -2.13 -10.81 -11.69
CA LEU A 101 -3.44 -10.71 -11.08
C LEU A 101 -4.42 -9.97 -12.01
N THR A 102 -5.67 -10.41 -12.02
CA THR A 102 -6.74 -9.85 -12.86
C THR A 102 -7.62 -8.90 -12.05
N LEU A 103 -7.96 -7.76 -12.62
CA LEU A 103 -8.86 -6.77 -12.02
C LEU A 103 -10.29 -7.34 -11.92
N LEU A 104 -10.83 -7.38 -10.70
CA LEU A 104 -12.20 -7.82 -10.42
C LEU A 104 -13.17 -6.65 -10.32
N GLY A 105 -12.71 -5.50 -9.85
CA GLY A 105 -13.58 -4.33 -9.70
C GLY A 105 -12.84 -3.09 -9.26
N THR A 106 -13.43 -1.94 -9.57
CA THR A 106 -12.91 -0.63 -9.20
C THR A 106 -13.93 0.12 -8.35
N GLY A 107 -13.45 1.09 -7.58
CA GLY A 107 -14.30 1.99 -6.81
C GLY A 107 -13.49 3.16 -6.30
N TYR A 108 -14.13 4.01 -5.52
CA TYR A 108 -13.48 5.18 -4.95
C TYR A 108 -13.89 5.35 -3.50
N ARG A 109 -13.09 6.13 -2.78
CA ARG A 109 -13.49 6.63 -1.48
C ARG A 109 -13.67 8.11 -1.52
N GLU A 110 -14.79 8.56 -0.97
CA GLU A 110 -15.02 9.95 -0.63
C GLU A 110 -15.07 10.15 0.88
N LYS A 111 -14.82 11.38 1.31
CA LYS A 111 -14.99 11.82 2.69
C LYS A 111 -15.70 13.16 2.69
N VAL A 112 -16.70 13.31 3.55
CA VAL A 112 -17.39 14.58 3.76
C VAL A 112 -16.54 15.43 4.70
N PHE A 113 -16.14 16.61 4.25
CA PHE A 113 -15.49 17.63 5.08
C PHE A 113 -16.46 18.80 5.21
N ALA A 114 -17.04 18.93 6.41
CA ALA A 114 -18.14 19.85 6.68
C ALA A 114 -19.33 19.65 5.72
N ILE A 115 -19.41 20.45 4.66
CA ILE A 115 -20.53 20.45 3.69
C ILE A 115 -20.09 19.87 2.32
N VAL A 116 -18.78 19.65 2.12
CA VAL A 116 -18.22 19.26 0.82
C VAL A 116 -17.76 17.81 0.85
N SER A 117 -18.31 16.98 -0.04
CA SER A 117 -17.77 15.64 -0.33
C SER A 117 -16.56 15.76 -1.22
N VAL A 118 -15.46 15.10 -0.83
CA VAL A 118 -14.23 15.08 -1.62
C VAL A 118 -13.79 13.66 -1.91
N LYS A 119 -13.39 13.42 -3.16
CA LYS A 119 -12.80 12.16 -3.61
C LYS A 119 -11.37 12.06 -3.07
N VAL A 120 -11.12 11.04 -2.28
CA VAL A 120 -9.85 10.79 -1.58
C VAL A 120 -8.93 9.95 -2.45
N TYR A 121 -9.43 8.83 -2.95
CA TYR A 121 -8.71 7.91 -3.82
C TYR A 121 -9.64 7.08 -4.68
N ALA A 122 -9.10 6.53 -5.75
CA ALA A 122 -9.65 5.39 -6.47
C ALA A 122 -8.96 4.11 -5.99
N ALA A 123 -9.63 2.96 -6.11
CA ALA A 123 -9.10 1.66 -5.76
C ALA A 123 -9.52 0.60 -6.78
N GLY A 124 -8.66 -0.38 -7.03
CA GLY A 124 -8.91 -1.56 -7.84
C GLY A 124 -8.48 -2.82 -7.09
N LEU A 125 -9.36 -3.82 -7.03
CA LEU A 125 -9.05 -5.12 -6.44
C LEU A 125 -8.69 -6.12 -7.53
N TYR A 126 -7.55 -6.78 -7.34
CA TYR A 126 -6.99 -7.77 -8.22
C TYR A 126 -6.89 -9.12 -7.51
N LEU A 127 -7.25 -10.20 -8.21
CA LEU A 127 -7.13 -11.56 -7.72
C LEU A 127 -6.34 -12.42 -8.71
N ASP A 128 -5.61 -13.40 -8.18
CA ASP A 128 -5.17 -14.55 -8.97
C ASP A 128 -6.42 -15.32 -9.45
N GLN A 129 -6.49 -15.64 -10.75
CA GLN A 129 -7.63 -16.33 -11.33
C GLN A 129 -7.84 -17.74 -10.76
N HIS A 130 -6.78 -18.38 -10.25
CA HIS A 130 -6.86 -19.71 -9.65
C HIS A 130 -7.73 -19.75 -8.39
N ILE A 131 -7.93 -18.61 -7.70
CA ILE A 131 -8.84 -18.52 -6.55
C ILE A 131 -10.27 -18.97 -6.88
N THR A 132 -10.70 -18.86 -8.14
CA THR A 132 -12.06 -19.23 -8.58
C THR A 132 -12.38 -20.70 -8.33
N SER A 133 -11.38 -21.60 -8.28
CA SER A 133 -11.62 -23.00 -7.93
C SER A 133 -12.05 -23.20 -6.47
N GLU A 134 -11.70 -22.28 -5.58
CA GLU A 134 -12.09 -22.30 -4.17
C GLU A 134 -13.49 -21.69 -3.95
N LEU A 135 -14.00 -20.96 -4.95
CA LEU A 135 -15.27 -20.23 -4.88
C LEU A 135 -16.44 -20.97 -5.57
N ASN A 136 -16.26 -22.27 -5.87
CA ASN A 136 -17.25 -23.08 -6.59
C ASN A 136 -18.63 -23.11 -5.91
N ALA A 137 -18.69 -22.99 -4.59
CA ALA A 137 -19.96 -22.98 -3.84
C ALA A 137 -20.85 -21.77 -4.15
N TRP A 138 -20.31 -20.72 -4.76
CA TRP A 138 -21.03 -19.49 -5.12
C TRP A 138 -21.19 -19.31 -6.64
N LYS A 139 -20.97 -20.37 -7.42
CA LYS A 139 -21.20 -20.35 -8.87
C LYS A 139 -22.66 -20.00 -9.21
N GLY A 140 -22.83 -19.21 -10.25
CA GLY A 140 -24.13 -18.77 -10.75
C GLY A 140 -24.86 -17.77 -9.84
N GLN A 141 -24.27 -17.31 -8.74
CA GLN A 141 -24.91 -16.32 -7.87
C GLN A 141 -24.96 -14.92 -8.52
N SER A 142 -26.04 -14.20 -8.22
CA SER A 142 -26.19 -12.81 -8.65
C SER A 142 -25.19 -11.89 -7.94
N LYS A 143 -24.88 -10.75 -8.56
CA LYS A 143 -24.04 -9.72 -7.94
C LYS A 143 -24.53 -9.30 -6.54
N ASP A 144 -25.84 -9.22 -6.33
CA ASP A 144 -26.42 -8.76 -5.06
C ASP A 144 -26.26 -9.84 -3.97
N ALA A 145 -26.44 -11.11 -4.34
CA ALA A 145 -26.18 -12.24 -3.46
C ALA A 145 -24.69 -12.32 -3.07
N ILE A 146 -23.78 -12.14 -4.04
CA ILE A 146 -22.33 -12.11 -3.79
C ILE A 146 -21.95 -10.94 -2.89
N GLN A 147 -22.46 -9.74 -3.16
CA GLN A 147 -22.09 -8.53 -2.41
C GLN A 147 -22.39 -8.65 -0.91
N GLY A 148 -23.51 -9.27 -0.55
CA GLY A 148 -23.91 -9.51 0.84
C GLY A 148 -23.31 -10.76 1.48
N ASN A 149 -22.46 -11.52 0.78
CA ASN A 149 -22.00 -12.83 1.25
C ASN A 149 -20.68 -12.74 2.02
N SER A 150 -20.74 -12.53 3.34
CA SER A 150 -19.54 -12.44 4.18
C SER A 150 -18.70 -13.72 4.15
N SER A 151 -19.33 -14.90 4.03
CA SER A 151 -18.60 -16.18 3.91
C SER A 151 -17.76 -16.26 2.63
N LEU A 152 -18.28 -15.78 1.50
CA LEU A 152 -17.52 -15.71 0.24
C LEU A 152 -16.28 -14.84 0.40
N PHE A 153 -16.44 -13.62 0.92
CA PHE A 153 -15.30 -12.71 1.10
C PHE A 153 -14.30 -13.23 2.14
N GLN A 154 -14.77 -13.95 3.16
CA GLN A 154 -13.89 -14.64 4.10
C GLN A 154 -13.12 -15.77 3.43
N THR A 155 -13.73 -16.55 2.54
CA THR A 155 -13.03 -17.58 1.74
C THR A 155 -11.98 -16.94 0.83
N ILE A 156 -12.30 -15.82 0.16
CA ILE A 156 -11.31 -15.05 -0.60
C ILE A 156 -10.17 -14.60 0.31
N PHE A 157 -10.46 -14.14 1.52
CA PHE A 157 -9.43 -13.72 2.46
C PHE A 157 -8.52 -14.89 2.88
N GLN A 158 -9.12 -16.05 3.19
CA GLN A 158 -8.43 -17.23 3.70
C GLN A 158 -7.69 -18.03 2.62
N SER A 159 -7.91 -17.70 1.35
CA SER A 159 -7.18 -18.30 0.23
C SER A 159 -5.66 -18.10 0.35
N SER A 160 -4.91 -19.11 -0.06
CA SER A 160 -3.46 -19.03 -0.26
C SER A 160 -3.09 -18.38 -1.60
N PHE A 161 -4.06 -18.09 -2.47
CA PHE A 161 -3.84 -17.37 -3.70
C PHE A 161 -3.68 -15.86 -3.48
N GLU A 162 -2.84 -15.26 -4.31
CA GLU A 162 -2.44 -13.87 -4.18
C GLU A 162 -3.58 -12.91 -4.54
N LYS A 163 -3.64 -11.80 -3.80
CA LYS A 163 -4.62 -10.72 -3.96
C LYS A 163 -3.88 -9.40 -3.85
N SER A 164 -4.27 -8.41 -4.63
CA SER A 164 -3.73 -7.06 -4.47
C SER A 164 -4.81 -6.00 -4.56
N LEU A 165 -4.75 -5.03 -3.65
CA LEU A 165 -5.52 -3.82 -3.72
C LEU A 165 -4.59 -2.69 -4.15
N GLN A 166 -4.88 -2.10 -5.31
CA GLN A 166 -4.21 -0.90 -5.80
C GLN A 166 -5.05 0.32 -5.43
N ILE A 167 -4.49 1.21 -4.63
CA ILE A 167 -5.09 2.51 -4.27
C ILE A 167 -4.30 3.60 -5.00
N ILE A 168 -5.00 4.51 -5.67
CA ILE A 168 -4.40 5.65 -6.37
C ILE A 168 -5.03 6.93 -5.83
N LEU A 169 -4.22 7.80 -5.23
CA LEU A 169 -4.73 9.00 -4.58
C LEU A 169 -5.29 10.00 -5.60
N ALA A 170 -6.53 10.44 -5.39
CA ALA A 170 -7.18 11.44 -6.22
C ALA A 170 -6.85 12.88 -5.80
N ARG A 171 -6.18 13.04 -4.65
CA ARG A 171 -5.80 14.32 -4.05
C ARG A 171 -4.53 14.17 -3.20
N ASN A 172 -3.97 15.30 -2.79
CA ASN A 172 -2.91 15.33 -1.80
C ASN A 172 -3.48 15.03 -0.40
N ILE A 173 -2.75 14.22 0.36
CA ILE A 173 -3.04 13.87 1.75
C ILE A 173 -1.69 13.85 2.47
N ASP A 174 -1.62 14.29 3.72
CA ASP A 174 -0.41 14.07 4.51
C ASP A 174 -0.36 12.61 5.01
N GLY A 175 0.83 12.03 5.09
CA GLY A 175 1.02 10.64 5.51
C GLY A 175 0.42 10.33 6.88
N LYS A 176 0.45 11.32 7.79
CA LYS A 176 -0.16 11.22 9.13
C LYS A 176 -1.68 11.08 9.05
N THR A 177 -2.38 11.97 8.35
CA THR A 177 -3.84 11.88 8.15
C THR A 177 -4.25 10.58 7.47
N PHE A 178 -3.47 10.13 6.47
CA PHE A 178 -3.73 8.84 5.81
C PHE A 178 -3.63 7.68 6.81
N TRP A 179 -2.54 7.63 7.58
CA TRP A 179 -2.34 6.60 8.58
C TRP A 179 -3.38 6.66 9.70
N GLU A 180 -3.69 7.83 10.25
CA GLU A 180 -4.72 7.99 11.30
C GLU A 180 -6.07 7.47 10.81
N ALA A 181 -6.50 7.86 9.60
CA ALA A 181 -7.75 7.38 9.03
C ALA A 181 -7.76 5.86 8.79
N LEU A 182 -6.60 5.26 8.52
CA LEU A 182 -6.46 3.82 8.32
C LEU A 182 -6.42 3.07 9.66
N SER A 183 -5.71 3.61 10.65
CA SER A 183 -5.69 3.12 12.03
C SER A 183 -7.10 3.12 12.63
N ASP A 184 -7.86 4.20 12.47
CA ASP A 184 -9.25 4.30 12.91
C ASP A 184 -10.15 3.24 12.25
N ALA A 185 -9.84 2.87 11.01
CA ALA A 185 -10.57 1.82 10.30
C ALA A 185 -10.14 0.40 10.75
N ILE A 186 -8.89 0.20 11.13
CA ILE A 186 -8.36 -1.10 11.55
C ILE A 186 -8.72 -1.41 13.01
N SER A 187 -8.55 -0.46 13.93
CA SER A 187 -8.65 -0.71 15.38
C SER A 187 -9.96 -1.41 15.81
N PRO A 188 -11.15 -1.04 15.31
CA PRO A 188 -12.39 -1.73 15.69
C PRO A 188 -12.46 -3.20 15.22
N ARG A 189 -11.61 -3.60 14.28
CA ARG A 189 -11.55 -4.94 13.69
C ARG A 189 -10.51 -5.85 14.37
N ILE A 190 -9.71 -5.31 15.29
CA ILE A 190 -8.73 -6.05 16.10
C ILE A 190 -9.11 -5.87 17.57
N PRO A 191 -10.09 -6.64 18.09
CA PRO A 191 -10.63 -6.42 19.43
C PRO A 191 -9.63 -6.69 20.56
N ALA A 192 -8.64 -7.56 20.32
CA ALA A 192 -7.56 -7.85 21.26
C ALA A 192 -6.24 -7.95 20.48
N SER A 193 -5.47 -6.86 20.47
CA SER A 193 -4.16 -6.83 19.79
C SER A 193 -3.15 -7.70 20.55
N THR A 194 -2.44 -8.54 19.80
CA THR A 194 -1.25 -9.24 20.29
C THR A 194 -0.01 -8.37 20.10
N THR A 195 1.11 -8.71 20.75
CA THR A 195 2.40 -8.05 20.49
C THR A 195 2.81 -8.14 19.02
N ALA A 196 2.50 -9.24 18.33
CA ALA A 196 2.76 -9.37 16.90
C ALA A 196 1.94 -8.36 16.08
N ASP A 197 0.68 -8.14 16.46
CA ASP A 197 -0.20 -7.16 15.80
C ASP A 197 0.32 -5.73 16.00
N GLU A 198 0.79 -5.39 17.20
CA GLU A 198 1.37 -4.09 17.51
C GLU A 198 2.66 -3.82 16.71
N ILE A 199 3.53 -4.82 16.59
CA ILE A 199 4.73 -4.74 15.74
C ILE A 199 4.33 -4.58 14.27
N ALA A 200 3.40 -5.39 13.78
CA ALA A 200 2.89 -5.33 12.42
C ALA A 200 2.29 -3.94 12.09
N LEU A 201 1.47 -3.36 12.98
CA LEU A 201 0.91 -2.02 12.82
C LEU A 201 1.99 -0.93 12.87
N THR A 202 3.03 -1.11 13.68
CA THR A 202 4.17 -0.18 13.74
C THR A 202 4.98 -0.17 12.45
N ILE A 203 5.28 -1.35 11.90
CA ILE A 203 5.94 -1.49 10.60
C ILE A 203 5.05 -0.90 9.50
N PHE A 204 3.76 -1.19 9.51
CA PHE A 204 2.85 -0.67 8.50
C PHE A 204 2.76 0.86 8.55
N ARG A 205 2.69 1.45 9.75
CA ARG A 205 2.72 2.89 9.97
C ARG A 205 3.99 3.52 9.42
N SER A 206 5.16 2.92 9.65
CA SER A 206 6.44 3.51 9.28
C SER A 206 6.61 3.71 7.77
N VAL A 207 5.91 2.92 6.94
CA VAL A 207 5.87 3.11 5.48
C VAL A 207 5.35 4.49 5.07
N PHE A 208 4.41 5.05 5.84
CA PHE A 208 3.73 6.31 5.53
C PHE A 208 4.27 7.51 6.31
N LEU A 209 5.01 7.27 7.40
CA LEU A 209 5.61 8.35 8.19
C LEU A 209 6.57 9.18 7.33
N ASP A 210 6.43 10.50 7.39
CA ASP A 210 7.23 11.49 6.66
C ASP A 210 7.25 11.32 5.13
N ARG A 211 6.40 10.46 4.57
CA ARG A 211 6.26 10.26 3.12
C ARG A 211 5.20 11.22 2.55
N PRO A 212 5.54 12.05 1.54
CA PRO A 212 4.54 12.89 0.89
C PRO A 212 3.60 12.04 0.04
N LEU A 213 2.30 12.03 0.39
CA LEU A 213 1.28 11.32 -0.37
C LEU A 213 0.54 12.30 -1.29
N LYS A 214 1.03 12.44 -2.52
CA LYS A 214 0.48 13.38 -3.50
C LYS A 214 -0.61 12.72 -4.34
N LYS A 215 -1.41 13.54 -5.03
CA LYS A 215 -2.30 13.05 -6.08
C LYS A 215 -1.50 12.21 -7.08
N GLY A 216 -2.00 11.03 -7.41
CA GLY A 216 -1.32 10.07 -8.28
C GLY A 216 -0.37 9.11 -7.55
N THR A 217 -0.17 9.24 -6.23
CA THR A 217 0.56 8.24 -5.46
C THR A 217 -0.20 6.91 -5.47
N PHE A 218 0.52 5.84 -5.75
CA PHE A 218 0.09 4.44 -5.71
C PHE A 218 0.40 3.87 -4.34
N ILE A 219 -0.57 3.21 -3.72
CA ILE A 219 -0.44 2.43 -2.50
C ILE A 219 -0.95 1.04 -2.82
N ILE A 220 -0.08 0.04 -2.73
CA ILE A 220 -0.37 -1.35 -3.08
C ILE A 220 -0.37 -2.17 -1.79
N LEU A 221 -1.47 -2.87 -1.53
CA LEU A 221 -1.62 -3.83 -0.45
C LEU A 221 -1.78 -5.22 -1.07
N THR A 222 -0.76 -6.06 -0.96
CA THR A 222 -0.76 -7.40 -1.57
C THR A 222 -0.79 -8.49 -0.52
N TRP A 223 -1.89 -9.22 -0.40
CA TRP A 223 -1.98 -10.41 0.43
C TRP A 223 -1.40 -11.59 -0.35
N LEU A 224 -0.24 -12.10 0.10
CA LEU A 224 0.32 -13.34 -0.46
C LEU A 224 -0.38 -14.58 0.10
N ASN A 225 -0.84 -14.47 1.36
CA ASN A 225 -1.63 -15.45 2.07
C ASN A 225 -2.32 -14.73 3.27
N PRO A 226 -3.10 -15.42 4.12
CA PRO A 226 -3.84 -14.76 5.20
C PRO A 226 -2.95 -14.05 6.23
N SER A 227 -1.71 -14.51 6.45
CA SER A 227 -0.81 -13.98 7.49
C SER A 227 0.28 -13.05 6.96
N LYS A 228 0.49 -12.98 5.64
CA LYS A 228 1.56 -12.19 5.02
C LYS A 228 1.02 -11.17 4.01
N LEU A 229 1.16 -9.91 4.36
CA LEU A 229 0.76 -8.76 3.54
C LEU A 229 2.00 -7.95 3.14
N LEU A 230 2.17 -7.68 1.86
CA LEU A 230 3.20 -6.78 1.33
C LEU A 230 2.62 -5.40 1.09
N VAL A 231 3.42 -4.37 1.35
CA VAL A 231 3.04 -2.98 1.19
C VAL A 231 4.06 -2.28 0.32
N SER A 232 3.59 -1.58 -0.71
CA SER A 232 4.43 -0.81 -1.62
C SER A 232 3.79 0.54 -1.91
N VAL A 233 4.55 1.61 -1.88
CA VAL A 233 4.08 2.98 -2.13
C VAL A 233 4.98 3.65 -3.15
N SER A 234 4.40 4.19 -4.22
CA SER A 234 5.14 4.83 -5.31
C SER A 234 4.48 6.13 -5.73
N SER A 235 5.29 7.15 -6.03
CA SER A 235 4.80 8.40 -6.64
C SER A 235 4.83 8.36 -8.18
N ASN A 236 5.43 7.33 -8.76
CA ASN A 236 5.79 7.26 -10.18
C ASN A 236 5.18 6.03 -10.86
N GLY A 237 3.88 5.80 -10.68
CA GLY A 237 3.20 4.62 -11.25
C GLY A 237 3.31 3.37 -10.38
N LEU A 238 3.08 2.20 -10.98
CA LEU A 238 3.13 0.92 -10.29
C LEU A 238 4.53 0.66 -9.70
N PRO A 239 4.64 0.36 -8.39
CA PRO A 239 5.94 0.09 -7.76
C PRO A 239 6.57 -1.20 -8.30
N SER A 240 7.91 -1.26 -8.29
CA SER A 240 8.69 -2.46 -8.61
C SER A 240 9.32 -3.11 -7.36
N THR A 241 9.26 -2.44 -6.20
CA THR A 241 9.87 -2.88 -4.94
C THR A 241 8.83 -2.93 -3.83
N VAL A 242 9.07 -3.80 -2.85
CA VAL A 242 8.27 -3.90 -1.62
C VAL A 242 8.88 -2.97 -0.55
N ASP A 243 8.08 -2.09 0.04
CA ASP A 243 8.52 -1.19 1.12
C ASP A 243 8.48 -1.89 2.49
N ALA A 244 7.48 -2.76 2.73
CA ALA A 244 7.35 -3.50 3.97
C ALA A 244 6.63 -4.84 3.80
N THR A 245 6.94 -5.76 4.71
CA THR A 245 6.21 -7.01 4.92
C THR A 245 5.54 -6.96 6.29
N ILE A 246 4.25 -7.21 6.32
CA ILE A 246 3.42 -7.25 7.51
C ILE A 246 3.08 -8.71 7.79
N GLU A 247 3.52 -9.21 8.95
CA GLU A 247 3.34 -10.59 9.38
C GLU A 247 2.38 -10.63 10.57
N SER A 248 1.08 -10.60 10.27
CA SER A 248 -0.02 -10.74 11.24
C SER A 248 -1.31 -11.01 10.48
N GLU A 249 -1.93 -12.16 10.76
CA GLU A 249 -3.24 -12.48 10.18
C GLU A 249 -4.33 -11.52 10.65
N ASN A 250 -4.30 -11.09 11.92
CA ASN A 250 -5.28 -10.14 12.44
C ASN A 250 -5.21 -8.80 11.71
N VAL A 251 -4.00 -8.27 11.49
CA VAL A 251 -3.80 -7.00 10.77
C VAL A 251 -4.15 -7.15 9.29
N ALA A 252 -3.72 -8.23 8.65
CA ALA A 252 -4.03 -8.52 7.26
C ALA A 252 -5.54 -8.69 7.03
N SER A 253 -6.23 -9.40 7.93
CA SER A 253 -7.69 -9.59 7.93
C SER A 253 -8.42 -8.28 8.17
N ALA A 254 -8.01 -7.51 9.17
CA ALA A 254 -8.60 -6.21 9.46
C ALA A 254 -8.51 -5.27 8.25
N LEU A 255 -7.34 -5.19 7.61
CA LEU A 255 -7.13 -4.41 6.38
C LEU A 255 -7.99 -4.89 5.22
N PHE A 256 -8.12 -6.20 5.00
CA PHE A 256 -9.01 -6.73 3.97
C PHE A 256 -10.47 -6.32 4.24
N ASN A 257 -10.90 -6.44 5.50
CA ASN A 257 -12.25 -6.11 5.96
C ASN A 257 -12.55 -4.60 6.01
N VAL A 258 -11.53 -3.74 5.94
CA VAL A 258 -11.73 -2.30 5.72
C VAL A 258 -12.36 -2.05 4.35
N PHE A 259 -12.00 -2.84 3.32
CA PHE A 259 -12.46 -2.63 1.95
C PHE A 259 -13.58 -3.58 1.53
N LEU A 260 -13.60 -4.81 2.04
CA LEU A 260 -14.49 -5.87 1.56
C LEU A 260 -15.34 -6.51 2.66
N GLY A 261 -15.20 -6.06 3.91
CA GLY A 261 -16.03 -6.48 5.03
C GLY A 261 -17.45 -5.91 4.97
N ASP A 262 -18.23 -6.08 6.03
CA ASP A 262 -19.66 -5.69 6.05
C ASP A 262 -19.87 -4.18 5.97
N ASN A 263 -18.95 -3.40 6.55
CA ASN A 263 -18.95 -1.94 6.54
C ASN A 263 -17.73 -1.41 5.77
N PRO A 264 -17.71 -1.53 4.43
CA PRO A 264 -16.54 -1.16 3.63
C PRO A 264 -16.39 0.35 3.53
N VAL A 265 -15.14 0.83 3.58
CA VAL A 265 -14.83 2.26 3.41
C VAL A 265 -15.02 2.75 1.96
N SER A 266 -15.15 1.83 1.02
CA SER A 266 -15.55 2.07 -0.37
C SER A 266 -16.66 1.07 -0.76
N PRO A 267 -17.93 1.43 -0.52
CA PRO A 267 -19.05 0.58 -0.92
C PRO A 267 -19.10 0.33 -2.44
N SER A 268 -18.69 1.32 -3.24
CA SER A 268 -18.60 1.20 -4.70
C SER A 268 -17.59 0.13 -5.15
N LEU A 269 -16.43 0.05 -4.48
CA LEU A 269 -15.44 -1.00 -4.75
C LEU A 269 -16.05 -2.39 -4.49
N LYS A 270 -16.65 -2.61 -3.31
CA LYS A 270 -17.22 -3.91 -2.96
C LYS A 270 -18.34 -4.32 -3.92
N ALA A 271 -19.20 -3.38 -4.33
CA ALA A 271 -20.25 -3.62 -5.32
C ALA A 271 -19.67 -3.99 -6.70
N SER A 272 -18.65 -3.26 -7.18
CA SER A 272 -18.00 -3.58 -8.45
C SER A 272 -17.30 -4.94 -8.41
N VAL A 273 -16.65 -5.28 -7.29
CA VAL A 273 -16.01 -6.59 -7.10
C VAL A 273 -17.04 -7.71 -7.14
N ALA A 274 -18.22 -7.52 -6.52
CA ALA A 274 -19.31 -8.48 -6.59
C ALA A 274 -19.81 -8.71 -8.03
N VAL A 275 -19.86 -7.66 -8.85
CA VAL A 275 -20.15 -7.78 -10.28
C VAL A 275 -19.07 -8.58 -11.02
N GLY A 276 -17.79 -8.31 -10.75
CA GLY A 276 -16.67 -9.06 -11.34
C GLY A 276 -16.71 -10.54 -10.98
N LEU A 277 -16.93 -10.84 -9.71
CA LEU A 277 -17.04 -12.22 -9.21
C LEU A 277 -18.25 -12.94 -9.81
N SER A 278 -19.42 -12.30 -9.90
CA SER A 278 -20.60 -12.89 -10.55
C SER A 278 -20.34 -13.25 -12.01
N LYS A 279 -19.51 -12.48 -12.71
CA LYS A 279 -19.09 -12.78 -14.09
C LYS A 279 -18.05 -13.89 -14.17
N ALA A 280 -17.10 -13.92 -13.24
CA ALA A 280 -16.03 -14.90 -13.20
C ALA A 280 -16.51 -16.29 -12.72
N LEU A 281 -17.53 -16.33 -11.88
CA LEU A 281 -18.10 -17.55 -11.27
C LEU A 281 -19.37 -18.00 -11.99
N LYS A 282 -19.44 -17.86 -13.31
CA LYS A 282 -20.58 -18.36 -14.09
C LYS A 282 -20.62 -19.89 -14.17
#